data_AF-A0A5F2AZB7-F1
#
_entry.id   AF-A0A5F2AZB7-F1
#
_cell.length_a   1.000
_cell.length_b   1.000
_cell.length_c   1.000
_cell.angle_alpha   90.00
_cell.angle_beta   90.00
_cell.angle_gamma   90.00
#
_symmetry.space_group_name_H-M   'P 1'
#
loop_
_entity.id
_entity.type
_entity.pdbx_description
1 polymer ?
#
loop_
_entity_poly.entity_id
_entity_poly.type
_entity_poly.pdbx_seq_one_letter_code
_entity_poly.pdbx_strand_id
1 'polypeptide(L)'
;MRSLAGKILLLLCLFISYSAYSEDKKYTFYIEWNEVKGNNGYKVEVRKTSTPETLFAEEKVVTNSLEFLIPAGEYEFRISALNRFGKPSSWSQWSSFLVEHDRPKSVYEAEKKQAVTGVSTWKVWVPGLLSIERKEYKKASLIFLWFGALAVAGNAERTAGNSLSQSSSNDPAFLTLAALVTPLPVSFYLIHQRDEDKKEYKNHQNNQVGIGVLALLSYGLNVWLEKRSFQSTTVLIESKSEGLSRWNQPNIQPNSFLSLGRIELSFRKEFE
;
A
#
# COMPACT_ATOMS: atom_id res chain seq x y z
N MET A 1 69.51 -16.53 16.25
CA MET A 1 68.91 -15.65 15.21
C MET A 1 67.37 -15.66 15.20
N ARG A 2 66.66 -16.74 15.58
CA ARG A 2 65.18 -16.81 15.56
C ARG A 2 64.45 -15.89 16.56
N SER A 3 65.08 -15.52 17.69
CA SER A 3 64.47 -14.67 18.73
C SER A 3 64.48 -13.16 18.39
N LEU A 4 65.45 -12.71 17.60
CA LEU A 4 65.59 -11.28 17.25
C LEU A 4 64.56 -10.84 16.20
N ALA A 5 64.33 -11.69 15.19
CA ALA A 5 63.37 -11.43 14.12
C ALA A 5 61.92 -11.34 14.65
N GLY A 6 61.54 -12.17 15.63
CA GLY A 6 60.22 -12.10 16.27
C GLY A 6 59.99 -10.81 17.05
N LYS A 7 61.02 -10.30 17.74
CA LYS A 7 60.93 -9.02 18.47
C LYS A 7 60.85 -7.81 17.54
N ILE A 8 61.56 -7.85 16.39
CA ILE A 8 61.49 -6.80 15.37
C ILE A 8 60.12 -6.78 14.68
N LEU A 9 59.54 -7.95 14.39
CA LEU A 9 58.20 -8.05 13.80
C LEU A 9 57.12 -7.51 14.76
N LEU A 10 57.25 -7.77 16.06
CA LEU A 10 56.30 -7.30 17.07
C LEU A 10 56.41 -5.77 17.28
N LEU A 11 57.62 -5.20 17.16
CA LEU A 11 57.84 -3.75 17.18
C LEU A 11 57.24 -3.10 15.93
N LEU A 12 57.39 -3.71 14.75
CA LEU A 12 56.84 -3.19 13.49
C LEU A 12 55.30 -3.15 13.49
N CYS A 13 54.65 -4.16 14.08
CA CYS A 13 53.19 -4.19 14.23
C CYS A 13 52.66 -3.14 15.22
N LEU A 14 53.44 -2.74 16.22
CA LEU A 14 53.06 -1.67 17.15
C LEU A 14 53.16 -0.27 16.52
N PHE A 15 54.05 -0.08 15.53
CA PHE A 15 54.17 1.20 14.80
C PHE A 15 53.10 1.41 13.72
N ILE A 16 52.55 0.34 13.12
CA ILE A 16 51.50 0.47 12.09
C ILE A 16 50.14 0.90 12.71
N SER A 17 49.92 0.61 13.99
CA SER A 17 48.68 0.92 14.69
C SER A 17 48.49 2.42 15.03
N TYR A 18 49.53 3.25 14.88
CA TYR A 18 49.47 4.67 15.26
C TYR A 18 49.16 5.64 14.10
N SER A 19 49.06 5.15 12.85
CA SER A 19 48.95 6.03 11.67
C SER A 19 47.55 6.13 11.05
N ALA A 20 46.54 5.45 11.61
CA ALA A 20 45.17 5.60 11.17
C ALA A 20 44.51 6.82 11.84
N TYR A 21 45.03 8.02 11.57
CA TYR A 21 44.23 9.23 11.74
C TYR A 21 43.15 9.20 10.67
N SER A 22 41.91 8.94 11.09
CA SER A 22 40.72 9.14 10.27
C SER A 22 40.67 10.61 9.87
N GLU A 23 40.98 10.91 8.62
CA GLU A 23 40.72 12.24 8.07
C GLU A 23 39.20 12.43 7.97
N ASP A 24 38.65 13.34 8.77
CA ASP A 24 37.23 13.66 8.74
C ASP A 24 36.87 14.15 7.33
N LYS A 25 36.08 13.37 6.60
CA LYS A 25 35.55 13.76 5.28
C LYS A 25 34.74 15.03 5.44
N LYS A 26 35.21 16.12 4.82
CA LYS A 26 34.53 17.41 4.77
C LYS A 26 33.65 17.49 3.53
N TYR A 27 32.45 18.01 3.69
CA TYR A 27 31.47 18.22 2.63
C TYR A 27 31.33 19.71 2.34
N THR A 28 31.16 20.07 1.08
CA THR A 28 30.87 21.45 0.69
C THR A 28 29.41 21.76 1.01
N PHE A 29 29.19 22.73 1.89
CA PHE A 29 27.86 23.22 2.22
C PHE A 29 27.68 24.64 1.69
N TYR A 30 26.55 24.88 1.01
CA TYR A 30 26.19 26.16 0.41
C TYR A 30 25.06 26.80 1.19
N ILE A 31 25.26 28.03 1.64
CA ILE A 31 24.22 28.84 2.31
C ILE A 31 23.99 30.10 1.49
N GLU A 32 22.71 30.40 1.23
CA GLU A 32 22.26 31.63 0.59
C GLU A 32 21.21 32.30 1.46
N TRP A 33 21.25 33.63 1.49
CA TRP A 33 20.30 34.45 2.25
C TRP A 33 19.85 35.68 1.46
N ASN A 34 18.75 36.27 1.94
CA ASN A 34 18.19 37.48 1.34
C ASN A 34 19.09 38.69 1.58
N GLU A 35 19.30 39.48 0.53
CA GLU A 35 20.13 40.68 0.61
C GLU A 35 19.48 41.77 1.49
N VAL A 36 20.29 42.45 2.31
CA VAL A 36 19.86 43.56 3.17
C VAL A 36 20.39 44.86 2.58
N LYS A 37 19.52 45.70 2.01
CA LYS A 37 19.93 46.94 1.34
C LYS A 37 20.76 47.86 2.25
N GLY A 38 21.91 48.32 1.76
CA GLY A 38 22.78 49.28 2.45
C GLY A 38 23.80 48.66 3.41
N ASN A 39 24.02 47.34 3.35
CA ASN A 39 25.09 46.67 4.10
C ASN A 39 26.44 46.73 3.36
N ASN A 40 27.53 46.46 4.08
CA ASN A 40 28.89 46.37 3.51
C ASN A 40 29.42 44.92 3.52
N GLY A 41 28.53 43.94 3.69
CA GLY A 41 28.84 42.53 3.87
C GLY A 41 28.11 41.90 5.06
N TYR A 42 28.47 40.66 5.34
CA TYR A 42 27.83 39.78 6.30
C TYR A 42 28.86 39.06 7.17
N LYS A 43 28.46 38.75 8.39
CA LYS A 43 29.19 37.87 9.30
C LYS A 43 28.35 36.62 9.53
N VAL A 44 28.93 35.46 9.23
CA VAL A 44 28.31 34.15 9.42
C VAL A 44 29.01 33.44 10.56
N GLU A 45 28.23 32.92 11.50
CA GLU A 45 28.73 32.10 12.61
C GLU A 45 28.05 30.74 12.55
N VAL A 46 28.87 29.68 12.58
CA VAL A 46 28.41 28.28 12.58
C VAL A 46 28.89 27.64 13.87
N ARG A 47 27.99 26.94 14.56
CA ARG A 47 28.29 26.17 15.77
C ARG A 47 27.78 24.74 15.63
N LYS A 48 28.39 23.82 16.36
CA LYS A 48 27.94 22.42 16.41
C LYS A 48 26.86 22.29 17.48
N THR A 49 25.76 21.60 17.20
CA THR A 49 24.66 21.40 18.16
C THR A 49 25.13 20.69 19.43
N SER A 50 26.13 19.80 19.30
CA SER A 50 26.71 19.07 20.43
C SER A 50 27.55 19.92 21.39
N THR A 51 28.10 21.05 20.93
CA THR A 51 28.98 21.94 21.71
C THR A 51 28.62 23.40 21.42
N PRO A 52 27.50 23.90 21.98
CA PRO A 52 26.95 25.21 21.63
C PRO A 52 27.83 26.39 22.05
N GLU A 53 28.79 26.17 22.95
CA GLU A 53 29.73 27.18 23.46
C GLU A 53 30.95 27.40 22.55
N THR A 54 31.24 26.46 21.63
CA THR A 54 32.40 26.56 20.73
C THR A 54 31.93 26.87 19.31
N LEU A 55 32.35 28.02 18.79
CA LEU A 55 32.15 28.38 17.39
C LEU A 55 33.02 27.47 16.51
N PHE A 56 32.39 26.82 15.54
CA PHE A 56 33.07 25.95 14.58
C PHE A 56 33.68 26.77 13.44
N ALA A 57 32.96 27.76 12.93
CA ALA A 57 33.44 28.67 11.90
C ALA A 57 32.87 30.07 12.10
N GLU A 58 33.72 31.08 11.88
CA GLU A 58 33.34 32.48 11.80
C GLU A 58 33.91 33.05 10.49
N GLU A 59 33.04 33.52 9.61
CA GLU A 59 33.46 34.04 8.31
C GLU A 59 32.79 35.39 7.99
N LYS A 60 33.55 36.27 7.33
CA LYS A 60 33.08 37.58 6.88
C LYS A 60 33.05 37.59 5.36
N VAL A 61 31.87 37.81 4.80
CA VAL A 61 31.60 37.64 3.37
C VAL A 61 30.94 38.90 2.84
N VAL A 62 31.33 39.37 1.66
CA VAL A 62 30.72 40.56 1.03
C VAL A 62 29.47 40.19 0.24
N THR A 63 29.42 38.96 -0.28
CA THR A 63 28.29 38.38 -1.03
C THR A 63 27.21 37.80 -0.12
N ASN A 64 26.00 37.59 -0.67
CA ASN A 64 24.86 36.99 0.02
C ASN A 64 24.85 35.45 0.00
N SER A 65 25.97 34.86 -0.40
CA SER A 65 26.19 33.41 -0.47
C SER A 65 27.55 33.07 0.12
N LEU A 66 27.63 31.92 0.79
CA LEU A 66 28.87 31.37 1.32
C LEU A 66 28.93 29.85 1.10
N GLU A 67 30.09 29.39 0.64
CA GLU A 67 30.44 27.97 0.54
C GLU A 67 31.54 27.66 1.56
N PHE A 68 31.35 26.66 2.40
CA PHE A 68 32.38 26.21 3.34
C PHE A 68 32.40 24.69 3.50
N LEU A 69 33.57 24.17 3.87
CA LEU A 69 33.82 22.73 4.03
C LEU A 69 33.60 22.31 5.49
N ILE A 70 32.56 21.52 5.74
CA ILE A 70 32.16 21.10 7.09
C ILE A 70 31.99 19.57 7.15
N PRO A 71 32.43 18.88 8.22
CA PRO A 71 32.22 17.44 8.33
C PRO A 71 30.75 17.10 8.60
N ALA A 72 30.40 15.83 8.43
CA ALA A 72 29.05 15.35 8.71
C ALA A 72 28.67 15.55 10.18
N GLY A 73 27.46 16.05 10.43
CA GLY A 73 26.98 16.35 11.77
C GLY A 73 25.83 17.35 11.79
N GLU A 74 25.32 17.59 13.00
CA GLU A 74 24.29 18.59 13.28
C GLU A 74 24.92 19.93 13.64
N TYR A 75 24.50 20.97 12.93
CA TYR A 75 25.04 22.32 13.09
C TYR A 75 23.92 23.34 13.13
N GLU A 76 24.25 24.50 13.68
CA GLU A 76 23.40 25.68 13.65
C GLU A 76 24.19 26.86 13.11
N PHE A 77 23.55 27.70 12.32
CA PHE A 77 24.15 28.93 11.83
C PHE A 77 23.28 30.14 12.15
N ARG A 78 23.94 31.30 12.25
CA ARG A 78 23.30 32.61 12.29
C ARG A 78 24.09 33.61 11.44
N ILE A 79 23.40 34.61 10.94
CA ILE A 79 23.93 35.62 10.03
C ILE A 79 23.66 37.00 10.60
N SER A 80 24.63 37.91 10.47
CA SER A 80 24.42 39.33 10.74
C SER A 80 24.92 40.19 9.60
N ALA A 81 24.11 41.19 9.21
CA ALA A 81 24.54 42.22 8.28
C ALA A 81 25.54 43.17 8.95
N LEU A 82 26.63 43.48 8.26
CA LEU A 82 27.65 44.42 8.69
C LEU A 82 27.28 45.84 8.23
N ASN A 83 27.30 46.77 9.18
CA ASN A 83 27.14 48.19 8.88
C ASN A 83 28.40 48.74 8.17
N ARG A 84 28.36 49.98 7.67
CA ARG A 84 29.49 50.71 7.04
C ARG A 84 30.78 50.73 7.87
N PHE A 85 30.68 50.50 9.18
CA PHE A 85 31.81 50.43 10.13
C PHE A 85 32.28 49.00 10.42
N GLY A 86 31.79 47.99 9.70
CA GLY A 86 32.15 46.58 9.89
C GLY A 86 31.62 45.96 11.19
N LYS A 87 30.63 46.59 11.84
CA LYS A 87 29.99 46.09 13.06
C LYS A 87 28.71 45.32 12.72
N PRO A 88 28.45 44.17 13.37
CA PRO A 88 27.20 43.42 13.20
C PRO A 88 26.03 44.26 13.71
N SER A 89 24.99 44.42 12.89
CA SER A 89 23.82 45.24 13.23
C SER A 89 22.79 44.42 14.01
N SER A 90 22.19 43.43 13.35
CA SER A 90 21.18 42.54 13.94
C SER A 90 21.52 41.10 13.53
N TRP A 91 21.34 40.17 14.46
CA TRP A 91 21.57 38.74 14.23
C TRP A 91 20.28 38.05 13.82
N SER A 92 20.37 37.11 12.89
CA SER A 92 19.28 36.18 12.60
C SER A 92 19.08 35.21 13.77
N GLN A 93 17.91 34.56 13.80
CA GLN A 93 17.71 33.39 14.65
C GLN A 93 18.65 32.26 14.22
N TRP A 94 19.01 31.40 15.18
CA TRP A 94 19.76 30.18 14.89
C TRP A 94 18.90 29.25 14.05
N SER A 95 19.46 28.78 12.93
CA SER A 95 18.81 27.80 12.05
C SER A 95 19.63 26.52 12.05
N SER A 96 18.98 25.38 12.32
CA SER A 96 19.62 24.07 12.36
C SER A 96 19.67 23.42 10.99
N PHE A 97 20.78 22.75 10.69
CA PHE A 97 20.95 21.93 9.49
C PHE A 97 21.74 20.66 9.80
N LEU A 98 21.45 19.61 9.05
CA LEU A 98 22.10 18.31 9.15
C LEU A 98 22.96 18.10 7.90
N VAL A 99 24.26 17.91 8.11
CA VAL A 99 25.18 17.49 7.06
C VAL A 99 25.23 15.98 7.09
N GLU A 100 24.46 15.34 6.21
CA GLU A 100 24.44 13.89 6.11
C GLU A 100 25.71 13.37 5.42
N HIS A 101 26.19 12.20 5.85
CA HIS A 101 27.14 11.42 5.05
C HIS A 101 26.47 11.09 3.72
N ASP A 102 27.19 11.19 2.59
CA ASP A 102 26.67 10.80 1.27
C ASP A 102 25.96 9.44 1.38
N ARG A 103 24.63 9.45 1.46
CA ARG A 103 23.86 8.22 1.53
C ARG A 103 23.94 7.60 0.14
N PRO A 104 24.37 6.35 0.01
CA PRO A 104 24.39 5.71 -1.30
C PRO A 104 22.98 5.72 -1.87
N LYS A 105 22.85 6.17 -3.12
CA LYS A 105 21.57 6.33 -3.84
C LYS A 105 20.69 5.07 -3.79
N SER A 106 21.30 3.90 -3.68
CA SER A 106 20.61 2.62 -3.52
C SER A 106 19.78 2.51 -2.23
N VAL A 107 20.22 3.12 -1.13
CA VAL A 107 19.50 3.11 0.15
C VAL A 107 18.29 4.04 0.08
N TYR A 108 18.43 5.23 -0.52
CA TYR A 108 17.32 6.15 -0.76
C TYR A 108 16.25 5.54 -1.68
N GLU A 109 16.67 4.84 -2.74
CA GLU A 109 15.74 4.15 -3.64
C GLU A 109 15.03 2.96 -2.96
N ALA A 110 15.73 2.23 -2.09
CA ALA A 110 15.13 1.16 -1.30
C ALA A 110 14.10 1.69 -0.29
N GLU A 111 14.40 2.79 0.40
CA GLU A 111 13.51 3.44 1.36
C GLU A 111 12.30 4.06 0.65
N LYS A 112 12.48 4.67 -0.53
CA LYS A 112 11.37 5.16 -1.37
C LYS A 112 10.47 4.01 -1.85
N LYS A 113 11.04 2.86 -2.24
CA LYS A 113 10.26 1.67 -2.59
C LYS A 113 9.51 1.11 -1.39
N GLN A 114 10.12 1.13 -0.20
CA GLN A 114 9.47 0.74 1.06
C GLN A 114 8.34 1.69 1.46
N ALA A 115 8.52 3.01 1.27
CA ALA A 115 7.50 4.02 1.51
C ALA A 115 6.32 3.89 0.55
N VAL A 116 6.56 3.54 -0.72
CA VAL A 116 5.49 3.23 -1.70
C VAL A 116 4.75 1.95 -1.34
N THR A 117 5.44 0.92 -0.82
CA THR A 117 4.76 -0.29 -0.30
C THR A 117 4.00 -0.05 1.02
N GLY A 118 4.28 1.05 1.73
CA GLY A 118 3.53 1.47 2.92
C GLY A 118 2.21 2.20 2.63
N VAL A 119 1.97 2.59 1.37
CA VAL A 119 0.68 3.13 0.93
C VAL A 119 -0.26 1.94 0.70
N SER A 120 -1.09 1.64 1.70
CA SER A 120 -2.08 0.56 1.61
C SER A 120 -3.12 0.91 0.54
N THR A 121 -2.96 0.34 -0.65
CA THR A 121 -4.03 0.31 -1.64
C THR A 121 -5.19 -0.49 -1.06
N TRP A 122 -6.35 0.15 -0.89
CA TRP A 122 -7.59 -0.48 -0.45
C TRP A 122 -7.80 -1.78 -1.22
N LYS A 123 -7.74 -2.90 -0.51
CA LYS A 123 -7.88 -4.22 -1.13
C LYS A 123 -9.27 -4.73 -0.84
N VAL A 124 -10.15 -4.67 -1.83
CA VAL A 124 -11.47 -5.29 -1.78
C VAL A 124 -11.25 -6.80 -1.75
N TRP A 125 -11.71 -7.45 -0.69
CA TRP A 125 -11.66 -8.90 -0.57
C TRP A 125 -12.68 -9.52 -1.53
N VAL A 126 -12.17 -10.28 -2.50
CA VAL A 126 -12.98 -11.05 -3.46
C VAL A 126 -12.60 -12.52 -3.30
N PRO A 127 -13.56 -13.41 -2.99
CA PRO A 127 -13.30 -14.84 -2.87
C PRO A 127 -12.61 -15.41 -4.11
N GLY A 128 -11.61 -16.27 -3.93
CA GLY A 128 -10.80 -16.85 -5.00
C GLY A 128 -9.69 -15.94 -5.55
N LEU A 129 -9.78 -14.61 -5.40
CA LEU A 129 -8.69 -13.69 -5.77
C LEU A 129 -7.46 -13.86 -4.87
N LEU A 130 -7.67 -14.32 -3.64
CA LEU A 130 -6.60 -14.63 -2.69
C LEU A 130 -5.70 -15.77 -3.14
N SER A 131 -6.28 -16.84 -3.67
CA SER A 131 -5.51 -17.94 -4.23
C SER A 131 -4.67 -17.48 -5.42
N ILE A 132 -5.19 -16.55 -6.23
CA ILE A 132 -4.44 -15.95 -7.35
C ILE A 132 -3.25 -15.13 -6.84
N GLU A 133 -3.45 -14.32 -5.79
CA GLU A 133 -2.37 -13.55 -5.17
C GLU A 133 -1.27 -14.45 -4.60
N ARG A 134 -1.65 -15.53 -3.92
CA ARG A 134 -0.71 -16.53 -3.38
C ARG A 134 -0.10 -17.44 -4.45
N LYS A 135 -0.33 -17.17 -5.74
CA LYS A 135 0.10 -17.99 -6.90
C LYS A 135 -0.39 -19.44 -6.85
N GLU A 136 -1.48 -19.70 -6.14
CA GLU A 136 -2.14 -21.00 -6.04
C GLU A 136 -3.14 -21.21 -7.20
N TYR A 137 -2.67 -21.09 -8.45
CA TYR A 137 -3.51 -21.12 -9.64
C TYR A 137 -4.34 -22.40 -9.78
N LYS A 138 -3.81 -23.54 -9.35
CA LYS A 138 -4.53 -24.83 -9.39
C LYS A 138 -5.80 -24.80 -8.54
N LYS A 139 -5.73 -24.25 -7.33
CA LYS A 139 -6.89 -24.16 -6.42
C LYS A 139 -7.93 -23.19 -6.97
N ALA A 140 -7.49 -22.00 -7.42
CA ALA A 140 -8.37 -21.01 -8.03
C ALA A 140 -9.09 -21.59 -9.25
N SER A 141 -8.37 -22.28 -10.14
CA SER A 141 -8.94 -22.92 -11.33
C SER A 141 -9.98 -23.97 -10.97
N LEU A 142 -9.74 -24.79 -9.94
CA LEU A 142 -10.72 -25.80 -9.50
C LEU A 142 -12.00 -25.16 -8.97
N ILE A 143 -11.89 -24.05 -8.24
CA ILE A 143 -13.04 -23.30 -7.74
C ILE A 143 -13.87 -22.76 -8.91
N PHE A 144 -13.23 -22.10 -9.88
CA PHE A 144 -13.93 -21.57 -11.06
C PHE A 144 -14.56 -22.68 -11.90
N LEU A 145 -13.87 -23.80 -12.10
CA LEU A 145 -14.42 -24.96 -12.80
C LEU A 145 -15.63 -25.55 -12.08
N TRP A 146 -15.59 -25.65 -10.75
CA TRP A 146 -16.72 -26.14 -9.95
C TRP A 146 -17.95 -25.25 -10.09
N PHE A 147 -17.81 -23.94 -9.94
CA PHE A 147 -18.92 -23.01 -10.11
C PHE A 147 -19.41 -22.94 -11.56
N GLY A 148 -18.50 -23.07 -12.54
CA GLY A 148 -18.86 -23.20 -13.95
C GLY A 148 -19.71 -24.45 -14.21
N ALA A 149 -19.34 -25.60 -13.64
CA ALA A 149 -20.10 -26.84 -13.76
C ALA A 149 -21.49 -26.71 -13.14
N LEU A 150 -21.61 -26.12 -11.95
CA LEU A 150 -22.90 -25.86 -11.31
C LEU A 150 -23.78 -24.92 -12.14
N ALA A 151 -23.20 -23.89 -12.77
CA ALA A 151 -23.95 -22.98 -13.63
C ALA A 151 -24.47 -23.68 -14.90
N VAL A 152 -23.66 -24.54 -15.53
CA VAL A 152 -24.08 -25.34 -16.69
C VAL A 152 -25.18 -26.31 -16.30
N ALA A 153 -25.03 -27.02 -15.17
CA ALA A 153 -26.05 -27.94 -14.66
C ALA A 153 -27.36 -27.21 -14.36
N GLY A 154 -27.29 -26.06 -13.66
CA GLY A 154 -28.47 -25.24 -13.37
C GLY A 154 -29.17 -24.73 -14.63
N ASN A 155 -28.40 -24.32 -15.65
CA ASN A 155 -28.98 -23.90 -16.92
C ASN A 155 -29.61 -25.06 -17.70
N ALA A 156 -29.01 -26.25 -17.68
CA ALA A 156 -29.58 -27.45 -18.30
C ALA A 156 -30.93 -27.81 -17.67
N GLU A 157 -31.00 -27.83 -16.33
CA GLU A 157 -32.25 -28.06 -15.59
C GLU A 157 -33.31 -26.98 -15.89
N ARG A 158 -32.89 -25.72 -16.03
CA ARG A 158 -33.78 -24.62 -16.43
C ARG A 158 -34.33 -24.82 -17.84
N THR A 159 -33.49 -25.20 -18.79
CA THR A 159 -33.92 -25.44 -20.17
C THR A 159 -34.88 -26.62 -20.27
N ALA A 160 -34.62 -27.71 -19.53
CA ALA A 160 -35.51 -28.87 -19.47
C ALA A 160 -36.88 -28.51 -18.87
N GLY A 161 -36.90 -27.76 -17.76
CA GLY A 161 -38.15 -27.26 -17.18
C GLY A 161 -38.93 -26.34 -18.13
N ASN A 162 -38.23 -25.46 -18.86
CA ASN A 162 -38.87 -24.57 -19.83
C ASN A 162 -39.46 -25.31 -21.03
N SER A 163 -38.81 -26.38 -21.52
CA SER A 163 -39.38 -27.17 -22.63
C SER A 163 -40.68 -27.86 -22.23
N LEU A 164 -40.80 -28.32 -20.98
CA LEU A 164 -42.04 -28.92 -20.49
C LEU A 164 -43.15 -27.87 -20.36
N SER A 165 -42.84 -26.67 -19.83
CA SER A 165 -43.85 -25.62 -19.66
C SER A 165 -44.37 -25.05 -20.99
N GLN A 166 -43.56 -25.09 -22.04
CA GLN A 166 -43.90 -24.61 -23.39
C GLN A 166 -44.55 -25.69 -24.27
N SER A 167 -44.64 -26.94 -23.80
CA SER A 167 -45.28 -28.02 -24.54
C SER A 167 -46.77 -27.75 -24.74
N SER A 168 -47.30 -28.07 -25.93
CA SER A 168 -48.74 -27.99 -26.21
C SER A 168 -49.57 -28.92 -25.33
N SER A 169 -48.99 -30.01 -24.81
CA SER A 169 -49.62 -30.88 -23.81
C SER A 169 -49.95 -30.18 -22.49
N ASN A 170 -49.34 -29.02 -22.23
CA ASN A 170 -49.55 -28.22 -21.02
C ASN A 170 -50.36 -26.94 -21.27
N ASP A 171 -50.69 -26.61 -22.52
CA ASP A 171 -51.49 -25.44 -22.86
C ASP A 171 -52.97 -25.68 -22.51
N PRO A 172 -53.58 -24.89 -21.60
CA PRO A 172 -54.99 -25.05 -21.25
C PRO A 172 -55.94 -24.86 -22.44
N ALA A 173 -55.62 -23.98 -23.39
CA ALA A 173 -56.46 -23.75 -24.56
C ALA A 173 -56.45 -24.97 -25.50
N PHE A 174 -55.27 -25.52 -25.78
CA PHE A 174 -55.14 -26.76 -26.53
C PHE A 174 -55.87 -27.93 -25.86
N LEU A 175 -55.69 -28.13 -24.55
CA LEU A 175 -56.29 -29.25 -23.83
C LEU A 175 -57.81 -29.16 -23.76
N THR A 176 -58.36 -27.96 -23.58
CA THR A 176 -59.83 -27.75 -23.56
C THR A 176 -60.45 -28.03 -24.92
N LEU A 177 -59.81 -27.58 -26.00
CA LEU A 177 -60.23 -27.90 -27.36
C LEU A 177 -60.09 -29.40 -27.64
N ALA A 178 -58.94 -30.01 -27.33
CA ALA A 178 -58.73 -31.44 -27.52
C ALA A 178 -59.75 -32.29 -26.75
N ALA A 179 -60.10 -31.90 -25.52
CA ALA A 179 -61.11 -32.60 -24.72
C ALA A 179 -62.52 -32.54 -25.33
N LEU A 180 -62.85 -31.49 -26.08
CA LEU A 180 -64.14 -31.32 -26.76
C LEU A 180 -64.23 -32.08 -28.08
N VAL A 181 -63.11 -32.22 -28.80
CA VAL A 181 -63.10 -32.75 -30.18
C VAL A 181 -62.59 -34.20 -30.26
N THR A 182 -61.83 -34.67 -29.27
CA THR A 182 -61.24 -36.03 -29.29
C THR A 182 -62.07 -37.07 -28.51
N PRO A 183 -61.99 -38.36 -28.89
CA PRO A 183 -62.62 -39.44 -28.13
C PRO A 183 -62.10 -39.52 -26.68
N LEU A 184 -62.98 -39.93 -25.75
CA LEU A 184 -62.68 -39.99 -24.32
C LEU A 184 -61.32 -40.63 -23.94
N PRO A 185 -60.89 -41.77 -24.52
CA PRO A 185 -59.59 -42.36 -24.18
C PRO A 185 -58.39 -41.44 -24.50
N VAL A 186 -58.48 -40.66 -25.58
CA VAL A 186 -57.44 -39.71 -25.99
C VAL A 186 -57.40 -38.53 -25.03
N SER A 187 -58.58 -38.01 -24.64
CA SER A 187 -58.69 -36.95 -23.62
C SER A 187 -58.08 -37.39 -22.28
N PHE A 188 -58.36 -38.62 -21.83
CA PHE A 188 -57.75 -39.17 -20.61
C PHE A 188 -56.23 -39.32 -20.73
N TYR A 189 -55.73 -39.79 -21.87
CA TYR A 189 -54.30 -39.88 -22.13
C TYR A 189 -53.61 -38.51 -22.06
N LEU A 190 -54.19 -37.47 -22.67
CA LEU A 190 -53.65 -36.11 -22.63
C LEU A 190 -53.63 -35.51 -21.22
N ILE A 191 -54.67 -35.76 -20.42
CA ILE A 191 -54.72 -35.32 -19.02
C ILE A 191 -53.66 -36.06 -18.19
N HIS A 192 -53.51 -37.37 -18.40
CA HIS A 192 -52.49 -38.16 -17.71
C HIS A 192 -51.07 -37.70 -18.07
N GLN A 193 -50.80 -37.47 -19.36
CA GLN A 193 -49.52 -36.94 -19.83
C GLN A 193 -49.19 -35.59 -19.17
N ARG A 194 -50.17 -34.69 -19.08
CA ARG A 194 -50.01 -33.40 -18.40
C ARG A 194 -49.60 -33.57 -16.94
N ASP A 195 -50.16 -34.53 -16.23
CA ASP A 195 -49.84 -34.74 -14.82
C ASP A 195 -48.43 -35.31 -14.61
N GLU A 196 -47.95 -36.15 -15.54
CA GLU A 196 -46.55 -36.57 -15.59
C GLU A 196 -45.62 -35.39 -15.92
N ASP A 197 -45.95 -34.58 -16.94
CA ASP A 197 -45.16 -33.39 -17.31
C ASP A 197 -45.04 -32.39 -16.14
N LYS A 198 -46.12 -32.19 -15.36
CA LYS A 198 -46.10 -31.36 -14.13
C LYS A 198 -45.17 -31.92 -13.07
N LYS A 199 -45.16 -33.24 -12.89
CA LYS A 199 -44.31 -33.92 -11.92
C LYS A 199 -42.84 -33.78 -12.31
N GLU A 200 -42.53 -33.98 -13.58
CA GLU A 200 -41.18 -33.80 -14.12
C GLU A 200 -40.73 -32.33 -14.02
N TYR A 201 -41.60 -31.38 -14.36
CA TYR A 201 -41.34 -29.95 -14.16
C TYR A 201 -41.01 -29.61 -12.69
N LYS A 202 -41.76 -30.18 -11.74
CA LYS A 202 -41.50 -29.99 -10.30
C LYS A 202 -40.14 -30.56 -9.90
N ASN A 203 -39.74 -31.70 -10.47
CA ASN A 203 -38.42 -32.26 -10.24
C ASN A 203 -37.31 -31.32 -10.74
N HIS A 204 -37.44 -30.78 -11.95
CA HIS A 204 -36.48 -29.80 -12.48
C HIS A 204 -36.39 -28.52 -11.63
N GLN A 205 -37.52 -28.03 -11.11
CA GLN A 205 -37.54 -26.89 -10.19
C GLN A 205 -36.83 -27.21 -8.87
N ASN A 206 -37.09 -28.39 -8.30
CA ASN A 206 -36.41 -28.84 -7.08
C ASN A 206 -34.90 -29.01 -7.32
N ASN A 207 -34.49 -29.54 -8.47
CA ASN A 207 -33.09 -29.67 -8.85
C ASN A 207 -32.41 -28.31 -8.98
N GLN A 208 -33.05 -27.33 -9.62
CA GLN A 208 -32.54 -25.95 -9.70
C GLN A 208 -32.34 -25.33 -8.32
N VAL A 209 -33.31 -25.49 -7.42
CA VAL A 209 -33.20 -25.03 -6.02
C VAL A 209 -32.04 -25.75 -5.33
N GLY A 210 -31.93 -27.08 -5.49
CA GLY A 210 -30.84 -27.88 -4.93
C GLY A 210 -29.45 -27.41 -5.40
N ILE A 211 -29.29 -27.16 -6.71
CA ILE A 211 -28.06 -26.63 -7.30
C ILE A 211 -27.74 -25.24 -6.75
N GLY A 212 -28.76 -24.36 -6.63
CA GLY A 212 -28.59 -23.02 -6.04
C GLY A 212 -28.14 -23.07 -4.58
N VAL A 213 -28.78 -23.92 -3.76
CA VAL A 213 -28.38 -24.13 -2.36
C VAL A 213 -26.96 -24.69 -2.27
N LEU A 214 -26.62 -25.68 -3.12
CA LEU A 214 -25.28 -26.27 -3.17
C LEU A 214 -24.22 -25.22 -3.55
N ALA A 215 -24.53 -24.32 -4.48
CA ALA A 215 -23.64 -23.22 -4.86
C ALA A 215 -23.40 -22.26 -3.68
N LEU A 216 -24.46 -21.87 -2.96
CA LEU A 216 -24.35 -21.00 -1.79
C LEU A 216 -23.55 -21.65 -0.66
N LEU A 217 -23.79 -22.94 -0.38
CA LEU A 217 -23.02 -23.69 0.62
C LEU A 217 -21.55 -23.84 0.21
N SER A 218 -21.28 -24.14 -1.06
CA SER A 218 -19.92 -24.22 -1.60
C SER A 218 -19.18 -22.90 -1.47
N TYR A 219 -19.87 -21.79 -1.75
CA TYR A 219 -19.34 -20.44 -1.58
C TYR A 219 -19.05 -20.14 -0.11
N GLY A 220 -20.03 -20.37 0.78
CA GLY A 220 -19.87 -20.14 2.21
C GLY A 220 -18.72 -20.94 2.82
N LEU A 221 -18.57 -22.21 2.42
CA LEU A 221 -17.45 -23.05 2.84
C LEU A 221 -16.11 -22.51 2.35
N ASN A 222 -16.03 -22.07 1.09
CA ASN A 222 -14.81 -21.50 0.52
C ASN A 222 -14.39 -20.23 1.27
N VAL A 223 -15.33 -19.31 1.47
CA VAL A 223 -15.12 -18.09 2.27
C VAL A 223 -14.68 -18.40 3.69
N TRP A 224 -15.29 -19.39 4.33
CA TRP A 224 -14.94 -19.80 5.69
C TRP A 224 -13.52 -20.37 5.76
N LEU A 225 -13.12 -21.22 4.82
CA LEU A 225 -11.77 -21.78 4.72
C LEU A 225 -10.73 -20.69 4.45
N GLU A 226 -11.03 -19.75 3.55
CA GLU A 226 -10.17 -18.60 3.29
C GLU A 226 -10.01 -17.74 4.56
N LYS A 227 -11.10 -17.41 5.26
CA LYS A 227 -11.08 -16.63 6.51
C LYS A 227 -10.22 -17.28 7.60
N ARG A 228 -10.28 -18.61 7.74
CA ARG A 228 -9.44 -19.34 8.71
C ARG A 228 -7.96 -19.24 8.37
N SER A 229 -7.61 -19.10 7.09
CA SER A 229 -6.22 -18.90 6.66
C SER A 229 -5.65 -17.49 6.94
N PHE A 230 -6.47 -16.56 7.43
CA PHE A 230 -6.08 -15.17 7.75
C PHE A 230 -5.75 -14.93 9.22
N GLN A 231 -5.88 -15.92 10.11
CA GLN A 231 -5.64 -15.71 11.54
C GLN A 231 -4.22 -15.23 11.90
N SER A 232 -3.27 -15.26 10.96
CA SER A 232 -1.91 -14.70 11.10
C SER A 232 -1.74 -13.28 10.54
N THR A 233 -2.82 -12.56 10.22
CA THR A 233 -2.76 -11.20 9.64
C THR A 233 -3.44 -10.23 10.59
N THR A 234 -2.67 -9.37 11.25
CA THR A 234 -3.21 -8.35 12.15
C THR A 234 -3.81 -7.20 11.33
N VAL A 235 -5.03 -6.81 11.68
CA VAL A 235 -5.73 -5.66 11.08
C VAL A 235 -5.38 -4.45 11.93
N LEU A 236 -4.56 -3.56 11.38
CA LEU A 236 -4.18 -2.32 12.05
C LEU A 236 -5.10 -1.23 11.53
N ILE A 237 -6.01 -0.79 12.40
CA ILE A 237 -6.91 0.33 12.15
C ILE A 237 -6.20 1.59 12.63
N GLU A 238 -5.68 2.40 11.70
CA GLU A 238 -5.01 3.65 12.02
C GLU A 238 -5.88 4.81 11.51
N SER A 239 -6.38 5.64 12.42
CA SER A 239 -7.03 6.90 12.03
C SER A 239 -5.95 7.97 11.89
N LYS A 240 -5.56 8.28 10.65
CA LYS A 240 -4.69 9.43 10.41
C LYS A 240 -5.54 10.69 10.35
N SER A 241 -5.20 11.67 11.19
CA SER A 241 -5.69 13.03 10.96
C SER A 241 -5.06 13.54 9.67
N GLU A 242 -5.85 14.14 8.79
CA GLU A 242 -5.34 14.83 7.61
C GLU A 242 -4.56 16.07 8.07
N GLY A 243 -3.30 15.87 8.47
CA GLY A 243 -2.34 16.94 8.66
C GLY A 243 -1.96 17.47 7.29
N LEU A 244 -2.47 18.65 6.95
CA LEU A 244 -2.09 19.47 5.80
C LEU A 244 -0.64 19.22 5.39
N SER A 245 -0.46 18.55 4.25
CA SER A 245 0.81 18.51 3.55
C SER A 245 1.19 19.95 3.24
N ARG A 246 2.24 20.42 3.91
CA ARG A 246 2.75 21.80 3.87
C ARG A 246 3.43 22.13 2.54
N TRP A 247 2.84 21.82 1.38
CA TRP A 247 3.30 22.30 0.08
C TRP A 247 2.13 22.39 -0.91
N ASN A 248 1.89 23.62 -1.37
CA ASN A 248 1.12 24.04 -2.54
C ASN A 248 -0.41 23.86 -2.55
N GLN A 249 -1.12 24.87 -2.03
CA GLN A 249 -2.27 25.51 -2.69
C GLN A 249 -2.72 26.74 -1.88
N PRO A 250 -2.73 27.97 -2.43
CA PRO A 250 -3.48 29.04 -1.81
C PRO A 250 -4.95 28.90 -2.19
N ASN A 251 -5.81 28.97 -1.17
CA ASN A 251 -7.23 29.32 -1.28
C ASN A 251 -8.24 28.18 -1.54
N ILE A 252 -8.35 27.24 -0.58
CA ILE A 252 -9.62 26.57 -0.30
C ILE A 252 -9.74 26.45 1.22
N GLN A 253 -10.66 27.22 1.84
CA GLN A 253 -11.11 26.95 3.21
C GLN A 253 -12.15 25.83 3.17
N PRO A 254 -11.92 24.65 3.76
CA PRO A 254 -12.97 23.67 3.95
C PRO A 254 -13.77 24.00 5.21
N ASN A 255 -15.10 24.03 5.08
CA ASN A 255 -16.03 24.20 6.20
C ASN A 255 -15.83 23.10 7.25
N SER A 256 -15.49 23.53 8.46
CA SER A 256 -15.10 22.73 9.61
C SER A 256 -16.30 22.22 10.42
N PHE A 257 -17.12 21.33 9.83
CA PHE A 257 -18.14 20.62 10.63
C PHE A 257 -18.28 19.12 10.36
N LEU A 258 -17.61 18.52 9.37
CA LEU A 258 -17.67 17.08 9.09
C LEU A 258 -16.32 16.49 8.60
N SER A 259 -15.21 16.87 9.25
CA SER A 259 -13.92 16.22 9.01
C SER A 259 -13.83 14.92 9.82
N LEU A 260 -14.55 13.89 9.40
CA LEU A 260 -14.20 12.51 9.79
C LEU A 260 -12.86 12.20 9.12
N GLY A 261 -11.79 12.16 9.91
CA GLY A 261 -10.46 11.81 9.41
C GLY A 261 -10.49 10.49 8.65
N ARG A 262 -9.62 10.35 7.65
CA ARG A 262 -9.54 9.12 6.86
C ARG A 262 -9.22 7.94 7.78
N ILE A 263 -10.16 7.01 7.89
CA ILE A 263 -9.95 5.73 8.57
C ILE A 263 -9.24 4.82 7.57
N GLU A 264 -7.96 4.50 7.81
CA GLU A 264 -7.21 3.56 6.99
C GLU A 264 -7.24 2.17 7.64
N LEU A 265 -7.78 1.19 6.91
CA LEU A 265 -7.79 -0.22 7.30
C LEU A 265 -6.60 -0.90 6.61
N SER A 266 -5.56 -1.24 7.36
CA SER A 266 -4.37 -1.91 6.83
C SER A 266 -4.27 -3.35 7.33
N PHE A 267 -3.91 -4.27 6.43
CA PHE A 267 -3.67 -5.68 6.75
C PHE A 267 -2.17 -5.92 6.78
N ARG A 268 -1.58 -6.15 7.96
CA ARG A 268 -0.17 -6.48 8.10
C ARG A 268 -0.03 -8.00 8.30
N LYS A 269 0.75 -8.64 7.44
CA LYS A 269 1.16 -10.04 7.64
C LYS A 269 2.32 -10.03 8.63
N GLU A 270 2.14 -10.64 9.80
CA GLU A 270 3.25 -10.84 10.72
C GLU A 270 4.16 -11.93 10.15
N PHE A 271 5.45 -11.61 10.02
CA PHE A 271 6.48 -12.58 9.72
C PHE A 271 7.06 -13.02 11.05
N GLU A 272 6.83 -14.29 11.42
CA GLU A 272 7.66 -14.99 12.43
C GLU A 272 9.08 -15.22 11.88
#